data_AF-A0A974BGD5-F1
#
_entry.id   AF-A0A974BGD5-F1
#
_cell.length_a   1.000
_cell.length_b   1.000
_cell.length_c   1.000
_cell.angle_alpha   90.00
_cell.angle_beta   90.00
_cell.angle_gamma   90.00
#
_symmetry.space_group_name_H-M   'P 1'
#
loop_
_entity.id
_entity.type
_entity.pdbx_description
1 polymer ?
#
loop_
_entity_poly.entity_id
_entity_poly.type
_entity_poly.pdbx_seq_one_letter_code
_entity_poly.pdbx_strand_id
1 'polypeptide(L)'
;MNLSFIIGILAGFGLVIYGIFESGDGPSQVVNSFINIPSMYITFGGAISATIMSVPVKYLKDIPQNMKVLMKKEKINLNLYIDAIEELAKEARLKGLLILEEKVNNIDLQDEFLKYCVMLIVDAIEPTKVRAQIENEIDCIEARHASAWKVFDTLGSFGPAFGMLGTLVGLINMLANMNPAEGADALGRGMSVALVTTFYGSFLANMICAPISNRLKAKHDEEMVAKELIMEGVLSIQSGENPKYIREKLNSYITYKDRGLTPTEGYEESTDKKSKRGLRKKKSKA
;
A
#
# COMPACT_ATOMS: atom_id res chain seq x y z
N MET A 1 -11.44 0.97 -10.95
CA MET A 1 -10.02 1.20 -11.28
C MET A 1 -9.47 2.32 -10.40
N ASN A 2 -8.26 2.15 -9.85
CA ASN A 2 -7.65 3.15 -8.97
C ASN A 2 -7.03 4.30 -9.77
N LEU A 3 -7.82 5.34 -10.01
CA LEU A 3 -7.45 6.49 -10.85
C LEU A 3 -6.21 7.24 -10.31
N SER A 4 -6.13 7.42 -8.99
CA SER A 4 -5.00 8.13 -8.35
C SER A 4 -3.65 7.44 -8.58
N PHE A 5 -3.61 6.10 -8.55
CA PHE A 5 -2.38 5.34 -8.79
C PHE A 5 -1.90 5.48 -10.24
N ILE A 6 -2.82 5.36 -11.20
CA ILE A 6 -2.52 5.48 -12.63
C ILE A 6 -2.10 6.91 -12.97
N ILE A 7 -2.81 7.92 -12.47
CA ILE A 7 -2.47 9.33 -12.66
C ILE A 7 -1.10 9.63 -12.05
N GLY A 8 -0.80 9.12 -10.85
CA GLY A 8 0.49 9.33 -10.20
C GLY A 8 1.66 8.76 -11.00
N ILE A 9 1.54 7.51 -11.49
CA ILE A 9 2.55 6.90 -12.35
C ILE A 9 2.69 7.68 -13.66
N LEU A 10 1.58 7.98 -14.34
CA LEU A 10 1.63 8.68 -15.63
C LEU A 10 2.19 10.11 -15.50
N ALA A 11 1.82 10.84 -14.45
CA ALA A 11 2.35 12.18 -14.19
C ALA A 11 3.84 12.12 -13.84
N GLY A 12 4.26 11.17 -13.00
CA GLY A 12 5.68 10.96 -12.70
C GLY A 12 6.46 10.67 -13.98
N PHE A 13 6.04 9.66 -14.75
CA PHE A 13 6.74 9.26 -15.98
C PHE A 13 6.75 10.41 -16.99
N GLY A 14 5.63 11.10 -17.14
CA GLY A 14 5.50 12.25 -18.02
C GLY A 14 6.45 13.40 -17.65
N LEU A 15 6.59 13.73 -16.37
CA LEU A 15 7.49 14.79 -15.91
C LEU A 15 8.97 14.43 -16.10
N VAL A 16 9.35 13.18 -15.82
CA VAL A 16 10.73 12.72 -16.06
C VAL A 16 11.06 12.75 -17.55
N ILE A 17 10.15 12.24 -18.39
CA ILE A 17 10.30 12.25 -19.84
C ILE A 17 10.33 13.67 -20.40
N TYR A 18 9.47 14.56 -19.90
CA TYR A 18 9.44 15.97 -20.29
C TYR A 18 10.76 16.67 -19.95
N GLY A 19 11.28 16.51 -18.73
CA GLY A 19 12.57 17.09 -18.34
C GLY A 19 13.75 16.56 -19.18
N ILE A 20 13.70 15.30 -19.57
CA ILE A 20 14.67 14.69 -20.49
C ILE A 20 14.60 15.39 -21.87
N PHE A 21 13.39 15.57 -22.44
CA PHE A 21 13.22 16.20 -23.75
C PHE A 21 13.53 17.69 -23.79
N GLU A 22 13.31 18.44 -22.69
CA GLU A 22 13.63 19.88 -22.63
C GLU A 22 15.14 20.14 -22.58
N SER A 23 15.91 19.17 -22.08
CA SER A 23 17.36 19.32 -21.87
C SER A 23 18.26 19.06 -23.08
N GLY A 24 17.72 18.70 -24.25
CA GLY A 24 18.55 18.36 -25.42
C GLY A 24 18.11 18.98 -26.74
N ASP A 25 19.06 19.08 -27.68
CA ASP A 25 18.90 19.73 -28.99
C ASP A 25 18.03 18.94 -30.01
N GLY A 26 17.52 17.76 -29.63
CA GLY A 26 16.58 17.00 -30.45
C GLY A 26 16.04 15.71 -29.80
N PRO A 27 14.78 15.30 -30.10
CA PRO A 27 14.13 14.13 -29.47
C PRO A 27 14.86 12.81 -29.70
N SER A 28 15.55 12.65 -30.83
CA SER A 28 16.27 11.43 -31.20
C SER A 28 17.63 11.29 -30.52
N GLN A 29 18.35 12.39 -30.30
CA GLN A 29 19.65 12.37 -29.63
C GLN A 29 19.52 12.10 -28.13
N VAL A 30 18.51 12.68 -27.51
CA VAL A 30 18.24 12.49 -26.08
C VAL A 30 17.89 11.03 -25.78
N VAL A 31 16.97 10.44 -26.55
CA VAL A 31 16.58 9.02 -26.36
C VAL A 31 17.77 8.09 -26.56
N ASN A 32 18.63 8.34 -27.55
CA ASN A 32 19.85 7.54 -27.76
C ASN A 32 20.91 7.72 -26.66
N SER A 33 20.90 8.85 -25.96
CA SER A 33 21.89 9.13 -24.89
C SER A 33 21.54 8.45 -23.57
N PHE A 34 20.24 8.28 -23.29
CA PHE A 34 19.77 7.57 -22.09
C PHE A 34 19.64 6.06 -22.31
N ILE A 35 19.42 5.58 -23.53
CA ILE A 35 19.32 4.14 -23.82
C ILE A 35 20.71 3.52 -24.02
N ASN A 36 21.32 3.08 -22.90
CA ASN A 36 22.54 2.28 -22.92
C ASN A 36 22.26 0.80 -22.58
N ILE A 37 22.42 -0.09 -23.56
CA ILE A 37 22.18 -1.55 -23.42
C ILE A 37 23.05 -2.17 -22.31
N PRO A 38 24.38 -1.95 -22.24
CA PRO A 38 25.20 -2.41 -21.13
C PRO A 38 24.69 -1.98 -19.75
N SER A 39 24.32 -0.71 -19.58
CA SER A 39 23.75 -0.19 -18.33
C SER A 39 22.45 -0.89 -17.96
N MET A 40 21.60 -1.24 -18.93
CA MET A 40 20.35 -1.97 -18.66
C MET A 40 20.62 -3.39 -18.15
N TYR A 41 21.57 -4.12 -18.73
CA TYR A 41 21.91 -5.47 -18.28
C TYR A 41 22.45 -5.48 -16.85
N ILE A 42 23.36 -4.55 -16.52
CA ILE A 42 23.93 -4.47 -15.17
C ILE A 42 22.83 -4.13 -14.16
N THR A 43 22.00 -3.13 -14.48
CA THR A 43 21.05 -2.58 -13.51
C THR A 43 19.78 -3.43 -13.39
N PHE A 44 19.04 -3.63 -14.48
CA PHE A 44 17.81 -4.42 -14.47
C PHE A 44 18.10 -5.92 -14.38
N GLY A 45 19.04 -6.42 -15.19
CA GLY A 45 19.41 -7.84 -15.18
C GLY A 45 20.00 -8.25 -13.83
N GLY A 46 20.91 -7.44 -13.28
CA GLY A 46 21.48 -7.66 -11.95
C GLY A 46 20.43 -7.59 -10.83
N ALA A 47 19.60 -6.56 -10.80
CA ALA A 47 18.56 -6.40 -9.78
C ALA A 47 17.51 -7.52 -9.83
N ILE A 48 17.05 -7.92 -11.02
CA ILE A 48 16.11 -9.03 -11.17
C ILE A 48 16.76 -10.35 -10.75
N SER A 49 18.01 -10.61 -11.14
CA SER A 49 18.72 -11.84 -10.77
C SER A 49 18.94 -11.94 -9.26
N ALA A 50 19.35 -10.83 -8.61
CA ALA A 50 19.49 -10.77 -7.17
C ALA A 50 18.15 -10.94 -6.45
N THR A 51 17.07 -10.41 -7.01
CA THR A 51 15.71 -10.62 -6.50
C THR A 51 15.33 -12.10 -6.58
N ILE A 52 15.52 -12.76 -7.72
CA ILE A 52 15.27 -14.20 -7.88
C ILE A 52 16.08 -15.04 -6.88
N MET A 53 17.31 -14.62 -6.57
CA MET A 53 18.14 -15.27 -5.55
C MET A 53 17.63 -15.06 -4.13
N SER A 54 16.94 -13.94 -3.86
CA SER A 54 16.56 -13.50 -2.53
C SER A 54 15.14 -13.90 -2.12
N VAL A 55 14.23 -14.10 -3.09
CA VAL A 55 12.83 -14.49 -2.82
C VAL A 55 12.48 -15.87 -3.38
N PRO A 56 11.64 -16.65 -2.66
CA PRO A 56 11.11 -17.91 -3.17
C PRO A 56 10.38 -17.73 -4.51
N VAL A 57 10.57 -18.68 -5.44
CA VAL A 57 9.97 -18.65 -6.79
C VAL A 57 8.43 -18.55 -6.75
N LYS A 58 7.79 -19.05 -5.68
CA LYS A 58 6.35 -18.91 -5.49
C LYS A 58 5.91 -17.44 -5.48
N TYR A 59 6.63 -16.57 -4.77
CA TYR A 59 6.28 -15.15 -4.67
C TYR A 59 6.39 -14.44 -6.02
N LEU A 60 7.32 -14.88 -6.87
CA LEU A 60 7.46 -14.36 -8.23
C LEU A 60 6.27 -14.74 -9.12
N LYS A 61 5.69 -15.94 -8.93
CA LYS A 61 4.50 -16.37 -9.68
C LYS A 61 3.24 -15.59 -9.30
N ASP A 62 3.19 -15.06 -8.09
CA ASP A 62 2.04 -14.33 -7.57
C ASP A 62 2.03 -12.84 -8.00
N ILE A 63 3.11 -12.34 -8.61
CA ILE A 63 3.23 -10.94 -9.10
C ILE A 63 2.04 -10.51 -9.98
N PRO A 64 1.61 -11.26 -11.01
CA PRO A 64 0.54 -10.82 -11.90
C PRO A 64 -0.81 -10.69 -11.16
N GLN A 65 -1.05 -11.57 -10.19
CA GLN A 65 -2.26 -11.52 -9.36
C GLN A 65 -2.23 -10.30 -8.44
N ASN A 66 -1.10 -10.04 -7.78
CA ASN A 66 -0.93 -8.89 -6.90
C ASN A 66 -1.08 -7.56 -7.65
N MET A 67 -0.59 -7.48 -8.90
CA MET A 67 -0.80 -6.33 -9.78
C MET A 67 -2.27 -6.14 -10.15
N LYS A 68 -3.02 -7.22 -10.38
CA LYS A 68 -4.47 -7.15 -10.63
C LYS A 68 -5.23 -6.62 -9.41
N VAL A 69 -4.85 -7.05 -8.21
CA VAL A 69 -5.42 -6.54 -6.95
C VAL A 69 -5.14 -5.03 -6.82
N LEU A 70 -3.95 -4.56 -7.19
CA LEU A 70 -3.60 -3.14 -7.17
C LEU A 70 -4.51 -2.27 -8.05
N MET A 71 -4.94 -2.79 -9.20
CA MET A 71 -5.83 -2.08 -10.14
C MET A 71 -7.30 -2.08 -9.70
N LYS A 72 -7.72 -3.06 -8.90
CA LYS A 72 -9.07 -3.13 -8.35
C LYS A 72 -9.32 -2.03 -7.32
N LYS A 73 -10.45 -1.34 -7.49
CA LYS A 73 -10.98 -0.38 -6.53
C LYS A 73 -11.88 -1.16 -5.58
N GLU A 74 -11.29 -1.80 -4.59
CA GLU A 74 -12.03 -2.33 -3.44
C GLU A 74 -11.93 -1.26 -2.36
N LYS A 75 -13.08 -0.68 -2.00
CA LYS A 75 -13.20 0.11 -0.79
C LYS A 75 -13.81 -0.80 0.25
N ILE A 76 -13.06 -1.07 1.31
CA ILE A 76 -13.56 -1.80 2.45
C ILE A 76 -14.44 -0.82 3.24
N ASN A 77 -15.75 -1.07 3.27
CA ASN A 77 -16.68 -0.24 4.03
C ASN A 77 -16.87 -0.86 5.41
N LEU A 78 -16.11 -0.38 6.41
CA LEU A 78 -16.19 -0.86 7.79
C LEU A 78 -17.61 -0.78 8.37
N ASN A 79 -18.37 0.27 8.00
CA ASN A 79 -19.77 0.42 8.43
C ASN A 79 -20.66 -0.77 8.03
N LEU A 80 -20.45 -1.37 6.84
CA LEU A 80 -21.22 -2.55 6.43
C LEU A 80 -20.93 -3.76 7.32
N TYR A 81 -19.68 -3.93 7.73
CA TYR A 81 -19.30 -4.99 8.68
C TYR A 81 -19.90 -4.75 10.06
N ILE A 82 -19.89 -3.50 10.55
CA ILE A 82 -20.52 -3.15 11.83
C ILE A 82 -22.01 -3.46 11.81
N ASP A 83 -22.72 -3.04 10.75
CA ASP A 83 -24.17 -3.25 10.62
C ASP A 83 -24.50 -4.75 10.57
N ALA A 84 -23.72 -5.52 9.81
CA ALA A 84 -23.86 -6.96 9.72
C ALA A 84 -23.61 -7.65 11.08
N ILE A 85 -22.55 -7.26 11.79
CA ILE A 85 -22.22 -7.81 13.12
C ILE A 85 -23.31 -7.46 14.13
N GLU A 86 -23.86 -6.23 14.11
CA GLU A 86 -24.96 -5.84 14.98
C GLU A 86 -26.22 -6.68 14.69
N GLU A 87 -26.53 -6.93 13.43
CA GLU A 87 -27.65 -7.78 13.03
C GLU A 87 -27.46 -9.23 13.48
N LEU A 88 -26.26 -9.79 13.28
CA LEU A 88 -25.89 -11.12 13.78
C LEU A 88 -26.00 -11.18 15.31
N ALA A 89 -25.55 -10.16 16.03
CA ALA A 89 -25.66 -10.09 17.48
C ALA A 89 -27.11 -10.10 17.98
N LYS A 90 -28.01 -9.37 17.30
CA LYS A 90 -29.45 -9.35 17.63
C LYS A 90 -30.08 -10.73 17.47
N GLU A 91 -29.79 -11.39 16.35
CA GLU A 91 -30.34 -12.73 16.06
C GLU A 91 -29.78 -13.78 17.01
N ALA A 92 -28.46 -13.76 17.26
CA ALA A 92 -27.79 -14.63 18.23
C ALA A 92 -28.46 -14.59 19.60
N ARG A 93 -28.86 -13.39 20.04
CA ARG A 93 -29.48 -13.17 21.35
C ARG A 93 -30.94 -13.63 21.41
N LEU A 94 -31.67 -13.55 20.31
CA LEU A 94 -33.09 -13.91 20.24
C LEU A 94 -33.30 -15.41 20.00
N LYS A 95 -32.51 -16.00 19.11
CA LYS A 95 -32.71 -17.37 18.59
C LYS A 95 -31.56 -18.32 18.95
N GLY A 96 -30.50 -17.83 19.61
CA GLY A 96 -29.31 -18.59 19.93
C GLY A 96 -28.26 -18.56 18.83
N LEU A 97 -27.06 -19.11 19.10
CA LEU A 97 -25.93 -19.07 18.17
C LEU A 97 -26.14 -19.92 16.91
N LEU A 98 -26.91 -21.01 16.97
CA LEU A 98 -27.11 -21.91 15.83
C LEU A 98 -27.76 -21.23 14.60
N ILE A 99 -28.57 -20.18 14.80
CA ILE A 99 -29.20 -19.48 13.68
C ILE A 99 -28.19 -18.71 12.81
N LEU A 100 -26.99 -18.46 13.36
CA LEU A 100 -25.97 -17.69 12.68
C LEU A 100 -25.42 -18.42 11.46
N GLU A 101 -25.41 -19.75 11.47
CA GLU A 101 -25.01 -20.55 10.31
C GLU A 101 -25.91 -20.27 9.09
N GLU A 102 -27.22 -20.30 9.28
CA GLU A 102 -28.17 -19.99 8.21
C GLU A 102 -28.04 -18.54 7.72
N LYS A 103 -27.88 -17.58 8.63
CA LYS A 103 -27.71 -16.17 8.27
C LYS A 103 -26.42 -15.92 7.51
N VAL A 104 -25.30 -16.46 7.96
CA VAL A 104 -24.00 -16.27 7.29
C VAL A 104 -23.96 -16.93 5.92
N ASN A 105 -24.66 -18.05 5.74
CA ASN A 105 -24.80 -18.67 4.41
C ASN A 105 -25.71 -17.87 3.46
N ASN A 106 -26.63 -17.07 3.99
CA ASN A 106 -27.58 -16.24 3.23
C ASN A 106 -27.15 -14.77 3.10
N ILE A 107 -26.19 -14.32 3.91
CA ILE A 107 -25.66 -12.97 3.86
C ILE A 107 -24.83 -12.84 2.58
N ASP A 108 -25.24 -11.92 1.70
CA ASP A 108 -24.53 -11.53 0.47
C ASP A 108 -23.17 -10.85 0.73
N LEU A 109 -22.72 -10.74 1.99
CA LEU A 109 -21.35 -10.34 2.32
C LEU A 109 -20.44 -11.53 2.03
N GLN A 110 -19.87 -11.54 0.82
CA GLN A 110 -18.89 -12.52 0.33
C GLN A 110 -17.53 -12.47 1.07
N ASP A 111 -17.50 -12.15 2.36
CA ASP A 111 -16.28 -12.22 3.16
C ASP A 111 -16.17 -13.59 3.82
N GLU A 112 -15.36 -14.47 3.21
CA GLU A 112 -15.05 -15.81 3.72
C GLU A 112 -14.51 -15.80 5.15
N PHE A 113 -13.84 -14.73 5.58
CA PHE A 113 -13.29 -14.61 6.92
C PHE A 113 -14.38 -14.37 7.97
N LEU A 114 -15.36 -13.50 7.70
CA LEU A 114 -16.50 -13.31 8.61
C LEU A 114 -17.25 -14.63 8.79
N LYS A 115 -17.44 -15.37 7.69
CA LYS A 115 -18.06 -16.69 7.74
C LYS A 115 -17.27 -17.66 8.60
N TYR A 116 -15.96 -17.75 8.39
CA TYR A 116 -15.07 -18.57 9.20
C TYR A 116 -15.19 -18.25 10.70
N CYS A 117 -15.09 -16.98 11.07
CA CYS A 117 -15.18 -16.54 12.46
C CYS A 117 -16.53 -16.89 13.10
N VAL A 118 -17.64 -16.72 12.37
CA VAL A 118 -18.97 -17.06 12.88
C VAL A 118 -19.15 -18.57 13.05
N MET A 119 -18.62 -19.40 12.14
CA MET A 119 -18.69 -20.85 12.30
C MET A 119 -17.95 -21.33 13.56
N LEU A 120 -16.80 -20.72 13.90
CA LEU A 120 -16.05 -21.06 15.10
C LEU A 120 -16.84 -20.85 16.40
N ILE A 121 -17.71 -19.84 16.46
CA ILE A 121 -18.56 -19.61 17.64
C ILE A 121 -19.79 -20.52 17.68
N VAL A 122 -20.31 -20.94 16.51
CA VAL A 122 -21.41 -21.90 16.40
C VAL A 122 -20.97 -23.28 16.91
N ASP A 123 -19.72 -23.67 16.63
CA ASP A 123 -19.11 -24.92 17.06
C ASP A 123 -18.83 -24.99 18.59
N ALA A 124 -19.27 -24.00 19.37
CA ALA A 124 -19.18 -23.92 20.83
C ALA A 124 -17.76 -24.10 21.38
N ILE A 125 -16.76 -23.61 20.64
CA ILE A 125 -15.37 -23.57 21.09
C ILE A 125 -15.23 -22.55 22.23
N GLU A 126 -14.37 -22.86 23.22
CA GLU A 126 -14.07 -21.95 24.33
C GLU A 126 -13.58 -20.58 23.83
N PRO A 127 -14.03 -19.43 24.39
CA PRO A 127 -13.69 -18.10 23.87
C PRO A 127 -12.19 -17.82 23.73
N THR A 128 -11.39 -18.34 24.65
CA THR A 128 -9.92 -18.23 24.63
C THR A 128 -9.31 -18.93 23.42
N LYS A 129 -9.82 -20.11 23.06
CA LYS A 129 -9.39 -20.88 21.90
C LYS A 129 -9.89 -20.27 20.59
N VAL A 130 -11.13 -19.76 20.56
CA VAL A 130 -11.67 -19.05 19.39
C VAL A 130 -10.80 -17.84 19.07
N ARG A 131 -10.50 -16.99 20.07
CA ARG A 131 -9.61 -15.83 19.87
C ARG A 131 -8.26 -16.27 19.31
N ALA A 132 -7.59 -17.21 19.96
CA ALA A 132 -6.27 -17.67 19.52
C ALA A 132 -6.31 -18.23 18.09
N GLN A 133 -7.37 -18.92 17.70
CA GLN A 133 -7.51 -19.46 16.35
C GLN A 133 -7.78 -18.37 15.30
N ILE A 134 -8.58 -17.35 15.63
CA ILE A 134 -8.80 -16.20 14.73
C ILE A 134 -7.53 -15.37 14.60
N GLU A 135 -6.81 -15.12 15.70
CA GLU A 135 -5.51 -14.41 15.69
C GLU A 135 -4.49 -15.15 14.81
N ASN A 136 -4.36 -16.48 14.96
CA ASN A 136 -3.47 -17.28 14.10
C ASN A 136 -3.87 -17.20 12.61
N GLU A 137 -5.17 -17.15 12.29
CA GLU A 137 -5.63 -16.99 10.90
C GLU A 137 -5.27 -15.60 10.36
N ILE A 138 -5.43 -14.54 11.17
CA ILE A 138 -5.01 -13.18 10.85
C ILE A 138 -3.50 -13.14 10.57
N ASP A 139 -2.68 -13.76 11.42
CA ASP A 139 -1.22 -13.85 11.24
C ASP A 139 -0.85 -14.58 9.94
N CYS A 140 -1.59 -15.64 9.58
CA CYS A 140 -1.40 -16.36 8.32
C CYS A 140 -1.75 -15.50 7.10
N ILE A 141 -2.83 -14.70 7.19
CA ILE A 141 -3.23 -13.74 6.15
C ILE A 141 -2.17 -12.65 6.01
N GLU A 142 -1.66 -12.12 7.13
CA GLU A 142 -0.58 -11.13 7.13
C GLU A 142 0.68 -11.67 6.47
N ALA A 143 1.14 -12.86 6.85
CA ALA A 143 2.32 -13.49 6.24
C ALA A 143 2.15 -13.69 4.72
N ARG A 144 0.94 -14.05 4.28
CA ARG A 144 0.61 -14.17 2.85
C ARG A 144 0.64 -12.81 2.16
N HIS A 145 0.05 -11.77 2.73
CA HIS A 145 0.07 -10.43 2.14
C HIS A 145 1.50 -9.86 2.13
N ALA A 146 2.30 -10.14 3.15
CA ALA A 146 3.70 -9.74 3.22
C ALA A 146 4.52 -10.25 2.05
N SER A 147 4.25 -11.48 1.61
CA SER A 147 4.91 -12.02 0.41
C SER A 147 4.61 -11.22 -0.86
N ALA A 148 3.46 -10.54 -0.94
CA ALA A 148 3.01 -9.80 -2.12
C ALA A 148 3.84 -8.54 -2.37
N TRP A 149 4.20 -7.78 -1.32
CA TRP A 149 5.03 -6.58 -1.47
C TRP A 149 6.52 -6.87 -1.32
N LYS A 150 6.92 -7.96 -0.65
CA LYS A 150 8.33 -8.31 -0.39
C LYS A 150 9.16 -8.38 -1.68
N VAL A 151 8.58 -8.89 -2.77
CA VAL A 151 9.26 -8.93 -4.08
C VAL A 151 9.61 -7.52 -4.56
N PHE A 152 8.67 -6.57 -4.49
CA PHE A 152 8.90 -5.19 -4.90
C PHE A 152 9.85 -4.45 -3.94
N ASP A 153 9.79 -4.75 -2.65
CA ASP A 153 10.71 -4.19 -1.65
C ASP A 153 12.15 -4.62 -1.92
N THR A 154 12.36 -5.92 -2.16
CA THR A 154 13.68 -6.47 -2.52
C THR A 154 14.18 -5.95 -3.86
N LEU A 155 13.34 -5.93 -4.90
CA LEU A 155 13.71 -5.37 -6.20
C LEU A 155 14.03 -3.88 -6.13
N GLY A 156 13.25 -3.12 -5.35
CA GLY A 156 13.48 -1.69 -5.10
C GLY A 156 14.76 -1.41 -4.32
N SER A 157 15.16 -2.31 -3.42
CA SER A 157 16.45 -2.21 -2.71
C SER A 157 17.64 -2.56 -3.60
N PHE A 158 17.51 -3.58 -4.45
CA PHE A 158 18.58 -3.98 -5.36
C PHE A 158 18.77 -3.03 -6.55
N GLY A 159 17.73 -2.34 -7.02
CA GLY A 159 17.83 -1.39 -8.13
C GLY A 159 18.96 -0.36 -7.98
N PRO A 160 18.99 0.46 -6.90
CA PRO A 160 20.03 1.45 -6.67
C PRO A 160 21.38 0.82 -6.34
N ALA A 161 21.39 -0.35 -5.67
CA ALA A 161 22.61 -1.08 -5.37
C ALA A 161 23.34 -1.52 -6.66
N PHE A 162 22.61 -2.10 -7.62
CA PHE A 162 23.16 -2.42 -8.94
C PHE A 162 23.44 -1.18 -9.79
N GLY A 163 22.70 -0.09 -9.58
CA GLY A 163 23.03 1.22 -10.18
C GLY A 163 24.41 1.73 -9.74
N MET A 164 24.73 1.61 -8.44
CA MET A 164 26.06 1.92 -7.89
C MET A 164 27.13 0.93 -8.36
N LEU A 165 26.83 -0.36 -8.47
CA LEU A 165 27.77 -1.32 -9.09
C LEU A 165 28.06 -0.93 -10.55
N GLY A 166 27.05 -0.50 -11.29
CA GLY A 166 27.20 0.00 -12.65
C GLY A 166 28.08 1.24 -12.76
N THR A 167 28.05 2.15 -11.76
CA THR A 167 28.96 3.30 -11.76
C THR A 167 30.41 2.88 -11.60
N LEU A 168 30.67 1.92 -10.72
CA LEU A 168 32.01 1.37 -10.52
C LEU A 168 32.51 0.71 -11.81
N VAL A 169 31.68 -0.08 -12.49
CA VAL A 169 32.03 -0.69 -13.79
C VAL A 169 32.31 0.37 -14.85
N GLY A 170 31.48 1.41 -14.94
CA GLY A 170 31.66 2.52 -15.89
C GLY A 170 32.96 3.29 -15.65
N LEU A 171 33.28 3.59 -14.38
CA LEU A 171 34.52 4.27 -13.99
C LEU A 171 35.76 3.41 -14.22
N ILE A 172 35.71 2.10 -13.91
CA ILE A 172 36.81 1.18 -14.18
C ILE A 172 37.10 1.11 -15.69
N ASN A 173 36.05 0.97 -16.51
CA ASN A 173 36.20 0.94 -17.97
C ASN A 173 36.68 2.29 -18.53
N MET A 174 36.28 3.40 -17.92
CA MET A 174 36.77 4.73 -18.28
C MET A 174 38.28 4.83 -18.05
N LEU A 175 38.76 4.43 -16.87
CA LEU A 175 40.18 4.45 -16.53
C LEU A 175 41.00 3.46 -17.37
N ALA A 176 40.45 2.28 -17.66
CA ALA A 176 41.13 1.26 -18.46
C ALA A 176 41.34 1.66 -19.92
N ASN A 177 40.43 2.46 -20.49
CA ASN A 177 40.50 2.91 -21.89
C ASN A 177 41.06 4.34 -22.03
N MET A 178 41.67 4.89 -20.98
CA MET A 178 42.22 6.22 -20.98
C MET A 178 43.56 6.24 -21.74
N ASN A 179 43.50 6.25 -23.07
CA ASN A 179 44.65 6.46 -23.95
C ASN A 179 44.82 7.95 -24.31
N PRO A 180 46.05 8.49 -24.38
CA PRO A 180 46.30 9.89 -24.75
C PRO A 180 45.78 10.29 -26.14
N ALA A 181 45.55 9.32 -27.03
CA ALA A 181 45.15 9.54 -28.42
C ALA A 181 43.63 9.54 -28.69
N GLU A 182 42.80 9.01 -27.77
CA GLU A 182 41.32 8.90 -27.92
C GLU A 182 40.57 9.59 -26.75
N GLY A 183 41.23 10.54 -26.09
CA GLY A 183 40.91 10.96 -24.73
C GLY A 183 39.53 11.55 -24.46
N ALA A 184 38.81 12.07 -25.47
CA ALA A 184 37.48 12.65 -25.27
C ALA A 184 36.34 11.61 -25.43
N ASP A 185 36.42 10.75 -26.46
CA ASP A 185 35.35 9.81 -26.79
C ASP A 185 35.30 8.61 -25.84
N ALA A 186 36.47 8.06 -25.48
CA ALA A 186 36.54 6.96 -24.52
C ALA A 186 36.07 7.40 -23.12
N LEU A 187 36.42 8.63 -22.73
CA LEU A 187 36.01 9.25 -21.47
C LEU A 187 34.49 9.47 -21.41
N GLY A 188 33.91 10.02 -22.48
CA GLY A 188 32.47 10.26 -22.59
C GLY A 188 31.64 8.97 -22.51
N ARG A 189 32.10 7.89 -23.17
CA ARG A 189 31.41 6.59 -23.13
C ARG A 189 31.39 5.96 -21.73
N GLY A 190 32.51 5.95 -21.02
CA GLY A 190 32.58 5.38 -19.66
C GLY A 190 31.76 6.16 -18.63
N MET A 191 31.82 7.49 -18.71
CA MET A 191 31.02 8.38 -17.85
C MET A 191 29.52 8.27 -18.13
N SER A 192 29.11 8.18 -19.40
CA SER A 192 27.72 7.97 -19.80
C SER A 192 27.15 6.69 -19.20
N VAL A 193 27.88 5.56 -19.28
CA VAL A 193 27.46 4.29 -18.68
C VAL A 193 27.20 4.44 -17.18
N ALA A 194 28.12 5.08 -16.44
CA ALA A 194 28.01 5.26 -14.99
C ALA A 194 26.81 6.13 -14.58
N LEU A 195 26.55 7.23 -15.29
CA LEU A 195 25.41 8.09 -15.00
C LEU A 195 24.08 7.41 -15.34
N VAL A 196 24.02 6.70 -16.46
CA VAL A 196 22.80 6.00 -16.92
C VAL A 196 22.47 4.81 -16.00
N THR A 197 23.45 4.05 -15.50
CA THR A 197 23.17 2.96 -14.53
C THR A 197 22.58 3.50 -13.23
N THR A 198 23.08 4.63 -12.73
CA THR A 198 22.55 5.28 -11.52
C THR A 198 21.12 5.75 -11.74
N PHE A 199 20.86 6.38 -12.88
CA PHE A 199 19.54 6.82 -13.28
C PHE A 199 18.56 5.65 -13.34
N TYR A 200 18.91 4.55 -14.03
CA TYR A 200 18.07 3.36 -14.12
C TYR A 200 17.80 2.71 -12.76
N GLY A 201 18.80 2.65 -11.89
CA GLY A 201 18.65 2.06 -10.56
C GLY A 201 17.67 2.86 -9.69
N SER A 202 17.84 4.19 -9.66
CA SER A 202 16.93 5.09 -8.94
C SER A 202 15.53 5.09 -9.54
N PHE A 203 15.42 5.06 -10.88
CA PHE A 203 14.16 5.02 -11.59
C PHE A 203 13.37 3.74 -11.27
N LEU A 204 14.00 2.56 -11.38
CA LEU A 204 13.36 1.29 -11.04
C LEU A 204 12.87 1.26 -9.58
N ALA A 205 13.69 1.74 -8.65
CA ALA A 205 13.37 1.73 -7.23
C ALA A 205 12.25 2.68 -6.86
N ASN A 206 12.41 3.96 -7.20
CA ASN A 206 11.58 5.04 -6.67
C ASN A 206 10.32 5.28 -7.52
N MET A 207 10.38 4.99 -8.82
CA MET A 207 9.29 5.25 -9.74
C MET A 207 8.32 4.08 -9.85
N ILE A 208 8.83 2.85 -9.70
CA ILE A 208 8.07 1.62 -9.95
C ILE A 208 7.91 0.84 -8.66
N CYS A 209 9.01 0.38 -8.06
CA CYS A 209 8.95 -0.59 -6.97
C CYS A 209 8.38 -0.02 -5.67
N ALA A 210 8.88 1.15 -5.23
CA ALA A 210 8.46 1.76 -3.97
C ALA A 210 6.97 2.18 -3.97
N PRO A 211 6.43 2.83 -5.02
CA PRO A 211 4.99 3.13 -5.07
C PRO A 211 4.12 1.88 -5.07
N ILE A 212 4.52 0.81 -5.77
CA ILE A 212 3.78 -0.46 -5.77
C ILE A 212 3.82 -1.11 -4.38
N SER A 213 5.01 -1.21 -3.76
CA SER A 213 5.20 -1.77 -2.42
C SER A 213 4.35 -1.04 -1.38
N ASN A 214 4.46 0.29 -1.32
CA ASN A 214 3.73 1.11 -0.35
C ASN A 214 2.21 1.03 -0.54
N ARG A 215 1.74 0.90 -1.78
CA ARG A 215 0.31 0.80 -2.08
C ARG A 215 -0.26 -0.58 -1.70
N LEU A 216 0.53 -1.65 -1.86
CA LEU A 216 0.16 -2.98 -1.38
C LEU A 216 0.12 -3.02 0.15
N LYS A 217 1.10 -2.41 0.83
CA LYS A 217 1.11 -2.25 2.30
C LYS A 217 -0.13 -1.49 2.79
N ALA A 218 -0.43 -0.34 2.18
CA ALA A 218 -1.63 0.42 2.55
C ALA A 218 -2.94 -0.37 2.38
N LYS A 219 -3.06 -1.19 1.34
CA LYS A 219 -4.22 -2.09 1.17
C LYS A 219 -4.28 -3.18 2.23
N HIS A 220 -3.13 -3.75 2.56
CA HIS A 220 -3.02 -4.73 3.64
C HIS A 220 -3.46 -4.10 4.96
N ASP A 221 -2.96 -2.91 5.32
CA ASP A 221 -3.34 -2.22 6.54
C ASP A 221 -4.86 -1.97 6.61
N GLU A 222 -5.48 -1.52 5.51
CA GLU A 222 -6.94 -1.35 5.42
C GLU A 222 -7.71 -2.66 5.63
N GLU A 223 -7.18 -3.78 5.11
CA GLU A 223 -7.80 -5.10 5.28
C GLU A 223 -7.61 -5.65 6.69
N MET A 224 -6.43 -5.50 7.29
CA MET A 224 -6.15 -5.97 8.65
C MET A 224 -7.07 -5.31 9.67
N VAL A 225 -7.29 -4.00 9.56
CA VAL A 225 -8.24 -3.27 10.43
C VAL A 225 -9.65 -3.86 10.31
N ALA A 226 -10.08 -4.27 9.11
CA ALA A 226 -11.39 -4.89 8.92
C ALA A 226 -11.46 -6.29 9.54
N LYS A 227 -10.39 -7.10 9.42
CA LYS A 227 -10.31 -8.44 10.02
C LYS A 227 -10.28 -8.38 11.55
N GLU A 228 -9.54 -7.42 12.12
CA GLU A 228 -9.55 -7.14 13.57
C GLU A 228 -10.95 -6.70 14.07
N LEU A 229 -11.62 -5.81 13.33
CA LEU A 229 -12.99 -5.39 13.63
C LEU A 229 -13.95 -6.59 13.64
N ILE A 230 -13.83 -7.48 12.65
CA ILE A 230 -14.63 -8.71 12.57
C ILE A 230 -14.34 -9.62 13.78
N MET A 231 -13.07 -9.85 14.11
CA MET A 231 -12.67 -10.66 15.26
C MET A 231 -13.31 -10.13 16.56
N GLU A 232 -13.12 -8.85 16.85
CA GLU A 232 -13.64 -8.26 18.09
C GLU A 232 -15.17 -8.27 18.13
N GLY A 233 -15.82 -8.09 16.97
CA GLY A 233 -17.27 -8.18 16.83
C GLY A 233 -17.80 -9.59 17.13
N VAL A 234 -17.18 -10.62 16.54
CA VAL A 234 -17.58 -12.02 16.73
C VAL A 234 -17.34 -12.49 18.18
N LEU A 235 -16.22 -12.10 18.79
CA LEU A 235 -15.94 -12.40 20.21
C LEU A 235 -16.96 -11.72 21.14
N SER A 236 -17.40 -10.50 20.79
CA SER A 236 -18.42 -9.78 21.56
C SER A 236 -19.81 -10.42 21.42
N ILE A 237 -20.14 -10.99 20.25
CA ILE A 237 -21.35 -11.82 20.04
C ILE A 237 -21.30 -13.06 20.94
N GLN A 238 -20.17 -13.78 20.94
CA GLN A 238 -19.99 -14.99 21.75
C GLN A 238 -20.12 -14.70 23.26
N SER A 239 -19.62 -13.54 23.70
CA SER A 239 -19.71 -13.09 25.09
C SER A 239 -21.12 -12.62 25.49
N GLY A 240 -22.06 -12.56 24.55
CA GLY A 240 -23.45 -12.17 24.83
C GLY A 240 -23.63 -10.68 25.14
N GLU A 241 -22.72 -9.83 24.69
CA GLU A 241 -22.79 -8.38 24.89
C GLU A 241 -24.06 -7.77 24.26
N ASN A 242 -24.43 -6.57 24.68
CA ASN A 242 -25.58 -5.87 24.10
C ASN A 242 -25.25 -5.43 22.67
N PRO A 243 -26.05 -5.73 21.62
CA PRO A 243 -25.77 -5.32 20.24
C PRO A 243 -25.47 -3.82 20.08
N LYS A 244 -26.13 -2.95 20.87
CA LYS A 244 -25.82 -1.51 20.86
C LYS A 244 -24.42 -1.19 21.38
N TYR A 245 -24.00 -1.89 22.43
CA TYR A 245 -22.65 -1.74 22.99
C TYR A 245 -21.59 -2.27 22.03
N ILE A 246 -21.84 -3.40 21.36
CA ILE A 246 -20.96 -3.93 20.31
C ILE A 246 -20.76 -2.87 19.23
N ARG A 247 -21.83 -2.23 18.75
CA ARG A 247 -21.73 -1.15 17.75
C ARG A 247 -20.89 0.02 18.23
N GLU A 248 -21.09 0.49 19.46
CA GLU A 248 -20.29 1.58 20.04
C GLU A 248 -18.80 1.21 20.13
N LYS A 249 -18.51 -0.04 20.54
CA LYS A 249 -17.16 -0.59 20.61
C LYS A 249 -16.51 -0.69 19.23
N LEU A 250 -17.21 -1.20 18.22
CA LEU A 250 -16.69 -1.31 16.85
C LEU A 250 -16.56 0.05 16.15
N ASN A 251 -17.40 1.02 16.49
CA ASN A 251 -17.25 2.40 16.00
C ASN A 251 -15.90 3.02 16.40
N SER A 252 -15.24 2.53 17.46
CA SER A 252 -13.91 3.01 17.83
C SER A 252 -12.84 2.77 16.76
N TYR A 253 -12.99 1.73 15.93
CA TYR A 253 -12.10 1.37 14.82
C TYR A 253 -12.29 2.25 13.57
N ILE A 254 -13.37 3.03 13.52
CA ILE A 254 -13.67 3.92 12.41
C ILE A 254 -13.21 5.35 12.75
N THR A 255 -12.60 6.04 11.79
CA THR A 255 -12.27 7.47 11.91
C THR A 255 -13.54 8.28 12.18
N TYR A 256 -13.50 9.29 13.06
CA TYR A 256 -14.67 10.11 13.42
C TYR A 256 -15.52 10.60 12.23
N LYS A 257 -14.90 10.90 11.09
CA LYS A 257 -15.59 11.33 9.85
C LYS A 257 -16.43 10.23 9.19
N ASP A 258 -16.02 8.97 9.32
CA ASP A 258 -16.66 7.83 8.68
C ASP A 258 -17.70 7.15 9.58
N ARG A 259 -17.81 7.56 10.86
CA ARG A 259 -18.80 7.05 11.83
C ARG A 259 -20.24 7.47 11.51
N GLY A 260 -20.48 8.25 10.45
CA GLY A 260 -21.80 8.82 10.13
C GLY A 260 -22.34 9.79 11.19
N LEU A 261 -21.59 10.02 12.27
CA LEU A 261 -21.76 11.13 13.17
C LEU A 261 -21.29 12.36 12.40
N THR A 262 -22.22 13.07 11.75
CA THR A 262 -22.03 14.50 11.51
C THR A 262 -21.41 15.07 12.77
N PRO A 263 -20.31 15.83 12.69
CA PRO A 263 -19.85 16.57 13.85
C PRO A 263 -21.06 17.36 14.33
N THR A 264 -21.60 17.00 15.49
CA THR A 264 -22.56 17.84 16.17
C THR A 264 -21.89 19.19 16.25
N GLU A 265 -22.52 20.17 15.60
CA GLU A 265 -22.20 21.58 15.69
C GLU A 265 -21.86 21.89 17.15
N GLY A 266 -20.60 22.16 17.45
CA GLY A 266 -20.21 22.26 18.85
C GLY A 266 -18.79 22.68 19.17
N TYR A 267 -17.82 22.46 18.29
CA TYR A 267 -16.43 22.84 18.59
C TYR A 267 -15.67 23.26 17.33
N GLU A 268 -15.97 24.47 16.83
CA GLU A 268 -14.99 25.42 16.26
C GLU A 268 -15.71 26.71 15.81
N GLU A 269 -15.62 27.75 16.66
CA GLU A 269 -15.55 29.19 16.33
C GLU A 269 -16.04 30.08 17.50
N SER A 270 -15.46 29.91 18.69
CA SER A 270 -15.53 30.94 19.75
C SER A 270 -14.24 31.74 19.88
N THR A 271 -13.20 31.43 19.08
CA THR A 271 -11.89 32.11 19.13
C THR A 271 -11.73 33.27 18.13
N ASP A 272 -12.51 33.34 17.04
CA ASP A 272 -12.27 34.38 16.02
C ASP A 272 -13.20 35.61 16.08
N LYS A 273 -14.32 35.54 16.84
CA LYS A 273 -15.21 36.70 17.06
C LYS A 273 -14.75 37.67 18.15
N LYS A 274 -13.82 37.28 19.03
CA LYS A 274 -13.24 38.21 20.04
C LYS A 274 -12.16 39.12 19.45
N SER A 275 -11.40 38.67 18.45
CA SER A 275 -10.39 39.49 17.76
C SER A 275 -11.02 40.62 16.93
N LYS A 276 -12.09 40.32 16.17
CA LYS A 276 -12.77 41.32 15.32
C LYS A 276 -13.66 42.32 16.08
N ARG A 277 -14.15 41.99 17.29
CA ARG A 277 -14.89 42.95 18.13
C ARG A 277 -13.99 43.94 18.87
N GLY A 278 -12.73 43.59 19.16
CA GLY A 278 -11.74 44.50 19.76
C GLY A 278 -11.20 45.56 18.79
N LEU A 279 -11.02 45.20 17.52
CA LEU A 279 -10.50 46.12 16.48
C LEU A 279 -11.55 47.12 15.98
N ARG A 280 -12.85 46.77 15.99
CA ARG A 280 -13.92 47.69 15.59
C ARG A 280 -14.26 48.76 16.64
N LYS A 281 -14.02 48.49 17.93
CA LYS A 281 -14.22 49.49 19.00
C LYS A 281 -13.08 50.51 19.12
N LYS A 282 -11.86 50.20 18.65
CA LYS A 282 -10.73 51.14 18.66
C LYS A 282 -10.72 52.15 17.49
N LYS A 283 -11.43 51.87 16.38
CA LYS A 283 -11.58 52.81 15.24
C LYS A 283 -12.79 53.76 15.34
N SER A 284 -13.54 53.71 16.44
CA SER A 284 -14.71 54.58 16.69
C SER A 284 -14.46 55.62 17.80
N LYS A 285 -13.24 55.71 18.34
CA LYS A 285 -12.86 56.66 19.40
C LYS A 285 -11.47 57.31 19.17
N ALA A 286 -11.13 57.58 17.92
CA ALA A 286 -10.03 58.47 17.55
C ALA A 286 -10.54 59.39 16.43
#